data_AF-A0A7V5YZ95-F1
#
_entry.id   AF-A0A7V5YZ95-F1
#
_cell.length_a   1.000
_cell.length_b   1.000
_cell.length_c   1.000
_cell.angle_alpha   90.00
_cell.angle_beta   90.00
_cell.angle_gamma   90.00
#
_symmetry.space_group_name_H-M   'P 1'
#
loop_
_entity.id
_entity.type
_entity.pdbx_description
1 polymer ?
#
loop_
_entity_poly.entity_id
_entity_poly.type
_entity_poly.pdbx_seq_one_letter_code
_entity_poly.pdbx_strand_id
1 'polypeptide(L)'
;MVLWGGWLLTAAAFFSVAGFFHEYYLAMLGAPLAALVGAGGSEVGRLYREHRWPAAGLLVAAAAATLALQLSTARAYVGMAWWLWVGVAALSLGAAATIATTAIRPLRRAAPAALALVIAAMLVTPGIWSALTALNASENQSLPAAYSGRASWPANRGGLQVNQALLDYLEPRTQDTTFLMAVPSSMQGSDYVLLYELRP
;
A
#
# COMPACT_ATOMS: atom_id res chain seq x y z
N MET A 1 -19.70 16.79 3.98
CA MET A 1 -19.55 15.61 3.11
C MET A 1 -19.37 15.97 1.64
N VAL A 2 -20.00 17.03 1.13
CA VAL A 2 -19.80 17.49 -0.27
C VAL A 2 -18.33 17.69 -0.64
N LEU A 3 -17.53 18.30 0.25
CA LEU A 3 -16.09 18.47 0.02
C LEU A 3 -15.34 17.13 -0.13
N TRP A 4 -15.42 16.25 0.88
CA TRP A 4 -14.69 14.98 0.89
C TRP A 4 -15.17 14.01 -0.18
N GLY A 5 -16.49 13.93 -0.39
CA GLY A 5 -17.09 13.12 -1.45
C GLY A 5 -16.78 13.67 -2.84
N GLY A 6 -16.87 14.99 -3.03
CA GLY A 6 -16.53 15.66 -4.27
C GLY A 6 -15.05 15.51 -4.63
N TRP A 7 -14.15 15.62 -3.65
CA TRP A 7 -12.72 15.33 -3.83
C TRP A 7 -12.53 13.87 -4.27
N LEU A 8 -13.05 12.90 -3.52
CA LEU A 8 -12.86 11.49 -3.85
C LEU A 8 -13.39 11.18 -5.26
N LEU A 9 -14.58 11.68 -5.59
CA LEU A 9 -15.22 11.49 -6.90
C LEU A 9 -14.38 12.09 -8.02
N THR A 10 -13.89 13.31 -7.84
CA THR A 10 -13.07 14.01 -8.84
C THR A 10 -11.77 13.26 -9.08
N ALA A 11 -11.09 12.84 -8.01
CA ALA A 11 -9.85 12.08 -8.12
C ALA A 11 -10.09 10.70 -8.75
N ALA A 12 -11.15 9.98 -8.37
CA ALA A 12 -11.52 8.71 -8.98
C ALA A 12 -11.80 8.85 -10.48
N ALA A 13 -12.55 9.89 -10.88
CA ALA A 13 -12.83 10.17 -12.30
C ALA A 13 -11.56 10.47 -13.08
N PHE A 14 -10.68 11.32 -12.53
CA PHE A 14 -9.39 11.64 -13.14
C PHE A 14 -8.53 10.39 -13.34
N PHE A 15 -8.31 9.59 -12.29
CA PHE A 15 -7.46 8.40 -12.37
C PHE A 15 -8.06 7.27 -13.20
N SER A 16 -9.38 7.26 -13.43
CA SER A 16 -10.03 6.29 -14.31
C SER A 16 -9.77 6.54 -15.79
N VAL A 17 -9.43 7.79 -16.16
CA VAL A 17 -9.17 8.20 -17.56
C VAL A 17 -7.70 8.50 -17.81
N ALA A 18 -6.94 8.87 -16.77
CA ALA A 18 -5.53 9.18 -16.87
C ALA A 18 -4.73 7.98 -17.43
N GLY A 19 -4.19 8.12 -18.63
CA GLY A 19 -3.37 7.08 -19.28
C GLY A 19 -1.96 6.93 -18.69
N PHE A 20 -1.51 7.91 -17.89
CA PHE A 20 -0.22 7.88 -17.20
C PHE A 20 -0.26 8.71 -15.92
N PHE A 21 0.16 8.12 -14.82
CA PHE A 21 0.39 8.79 -13.54
C PHE A 21 1.37 7.97 -12.70
N HIS A 22 1.97 8.62 -11.71
CA HIS A 22 2.83 7.94 -10.74
C HIS A 22 2.03 7.49 -9.52
N GLU A 23 2.39 6.35 -8.96
CA GLU A 23 1.65 5.65 -7.91
C GLU A 23 1.47 6.50 -6.65
N TYR A 24 2.47 7.32 -6.31
CA TYR A 24 2.43 8.17 -5.13
C TYR A 24 1.32 9.24 -5.18
N TYR A 25 0.78 9.56 -6.37
CA TYR A 25 -0.38 10.45 -6.46
C TYR A 25 -1.61 9.85 -5.79
N LEU A 26 -1.75 8.52 -5.73
CA LEU A 26 -2.88 7.89 -5.04
C LEU A 26 -2.90 8.19 -3.53
N ALA A 27 -1.81 8.65 -2.94
CA ALA A 27 -1.78 9.13 -1.56
C ALA A 27 -2.79 10.27 -1.32
N MET A 28 -3.13 11.05 -2.35
CA MET A 28 -4.14 12.11 -2.24
C MET A 28 -5.54 11.59 -1.88
N LEU A 29 -5.83 10.31 -2.17
CA LEU A 29 -7.11 9.67 -1.84
C LEU A 29 -7.24 9.37 -0.34
N GLY A 30 -6.13 9.37 0.40
CA GLY A 30 -6.10 8.95 1.81
C GLY A 30 -7.00 9.80 2.71
N ALA A 31 -6.89 11.13 2.63
CA ALA A 31 -7.69 12.05 3.43
C ALA A 31 -9.20 11.93 3.17
N PRO A 32 -9.71 12.00 1.92
CA PRO A 32 -11.14 11.85 1.68
C PRO A 32 -11.67 10.44 2.01
N LEU A 33 -10.88 9.38 1.80
CA LEU A 33 -11.26 8.03 2.24
C LEU A 33 -11.39 7.95 3.76
N ALA A 34 -10.42 8.47 4.52
CA ALA A 34 -10.46 8.48 5.98
C ALA A 34 -11.70 9.23 6.51
N ALA A 35 -12.03 10.38 5.91
CA ALA A 35 -13.21 11.15 6.27
C ALA A 35 -14.51 10.37 6.02
N LEU A 36 -14.62 9.69 4.87
CA LEU A 36 -15.81 8.89 4.52
C LEU A 36 -15.93 7.63 5.36
N VAL A 37 -14.84 6.94 5.67
CA VAL A 37 -14.83 5.77 6.56
C VAL A 37 -15.25 6.17 7.97
N GLY A 38 -14.72 7.28 8.50
CA GLY A 38 -15.12 7.81 9.82
C GLY A 38 -16.60 8.18 9.88
N ALA A 39 -17.08 8.94 8.89
CA ALA A 39 -18.49 9.33 8.81
C ALA A 39 -19.40 8.10 8.63
N GLY A 40 -19.07 7.21 7.69
CA GLY A 40 -19.82 5.98 7.43
C GLY A 40 -19.87 5.04 8.63
N GLY A 41 -18.75 4.90 9.36
CA GLY A 41 -18.70 4.12 10.59
C GLY A 41 -19.62 4.69 11.68
N SER A 42 -19.67 6.02 11.82
CA SER A 42 -20.58 6.68 12.77
C SER A 42 -22.06 6.46 12.42
N GLU A 43 -22.40 6.48 11.13
CA GLU A 43 -23.76 6.24 10.63
C GLU A 43 -24.17 4.78 10.75
N VAL A 44 -23.30 3.82 10.44
CA VAL A 44 -23.55 2.39 10.69
C VAL A 44 -23.77 2.14 12.17
N GLY A 45 -22.99 2.79 13.05
CA GLY A 45 -23.16 2.69 14.50
C GLY A 45 -24.50 3.26 14.98
N ARG A 46 -24.97 4.37 14.37
CA ARG A 46 -26.31 4.92 14.62
C ARG A 46 -27.40 3.98 14.14
N LEU A 47 -27.31 3.52 12.89
CA LEU A 47 -28.25 2.59 12.28
C LEU A 47 -28.33 1.28 13.07
N TYR A 48 -27.22 0.78 13.63
CA TYR A 48 -27.24 -0.43 14.45
C TYR A 48 -28.06 -0.29 15.73
N ARG A 49 -28.18 0.92 16.30
CA ARG A 49 -29.04 1.15 17.49
C ARG A 49 -30.52 1.11 17.15
N GLU A 50 -30.90 1.59 15.97
CA GLU A 50 -32.29 1.69 15.51
C GLU A 50 -32.75 0.42 14.77
N HIS A 51 -31.94 -0.05 13.81
CA HIS A 51 -32.24 -1.13 12.89
C HIS A 51 -31.01 -2.05 12.70
N ARG A 52 -30.89 -3.07 13.57
CA ARG A 52 -29.70 -3.94 13.64
C ARG A 52 -29.43 -4.75 12.38
N TRP A 53 -30.49 -5.32 11.78
CA TRP A 53 -30.36 -6.16 10.58
C TRP A 53 -29.82 -5.40 9.36
N PRO A 54 -30.37 -4.23 8.96
CA PRO A 54 -29.80 -3.49 7.85
C PRO A 54 -28.40 -2.96 8.16
N ALA A 55 -28.10 -2.55 9.40
CA ALA A 55 -26.74 -2.16 9.78
C ALA A 55 -25.73 -3.31 9.67
N ALA A 56 -26.09 -4.50 10.16
CA ALA A 56 -25.27 -5.71 10.04
C ALA A 56 -25.04 -6.09 8.57
N GLY A 57 -26.10 -6.08 7.76
CA GLY A 57 -26.02 -6.33 6.33
C GLY A 57 -25.11 -5.33 5.61
N LEU A 58 -25.25 -4.03 5.91
CA LEU A 58 -24.43 -2.97 5.33
C LEU A 58 -22.95 -3.12 5.72
N LEU A 59 -22.65 -3.43 6.99
CA LEU A 59 -21.29 -3.68 7.46
C LEU A 59 -20.63 -4.84 6.70
N VAL A 60 -21.32 -5.99 6.62
CA VAL A 60 -20.81 -7.18 5.93
C VAL A 60 -20.65 -6.91 4.43
N ALA A 61 -21.61 -6.22 3.80
CA ALA A 61 -21.54 -5.86 2.39
C ALA A 61 -20.36 -4.92 2.09
N ALA A 62 -20.14 -3.90 2.94
CA ALA A 62 -19.02 -2.97 2.78
C ALA A 62 -17.65 -3.67 2.97
N ALA A 63 -17.55 -4.57 3.95
CA ALA A 63 -16.35 -5.38 4.17
C ALA A 63 -16.09 -6.35 3.00
N ALA A 64 -17.14 -6.97 2.47
CA ALA A 64 -17.06 -7.83 1.29
C ALA A 64 -16.63 -7.05 0.04
N ALA A 65 -17.17 -5.85 -0.18
CA ALA A 65 -16.76 -4.99 -1.28
C ALA A 65 -15.29 -4.57 -1.17
N THR A 66 -14.83 -4.26 0.04
CA THR A 66 -13.41 -3.95 0.29
C THR A 66 -12.52 -5.15 0.03
N LEU A 67 -12.92 -6.34 0.50
CA LEU A 67 -12.17 -7.56 0.24
C LEU A 67 -12.14 -7.90 -1.26
N ALA A 68 -13.24 -7.71 -1.98
CA ALA A 68 -13.29 -7.90 -3.43
C ALA A 68 -12.30 -6.98 -4.16
N LEU A 69 -12.24 -5.70 -3.78
CA LEU A 69 -11.24 -4.76 -4.30
C LEU A 69 -9.82 -5.24 -3.99
N GLN A 70 -9.55 -5.64 -2.75
CA GLN A 70 -8.25 -6.17 -2.33
C GLN A 70 -7.84 -7.40 -3.16
N LEU A 71 -8.76 -8.34 -3.41
CA LEU A 71 -8.49 -9.52 -4.25
C LEU A 71 -8.24 -9.13 -5.70
N SER A 72 -9.03 -8.21 -6.25
CA SER A 72 -8.85 -7.70 -7.61
C SER A 72 -7.45 -7.11 -7.78
N THR A 73 -7.05 -6.23 -6.86
CA THR A 73 -5.72 -5.61 -6.90
C THR A 73 -4.63 -6.66 -6.68
N ALA A 74 -4.74 -7.53 -5.68
CA ALA A 74 -3.71 -8.53 -5.40
C ALA A 74 -3.50 -9.49 -6.57
N ARG A 75 -4.56 -9.92 -7.28
CA ARG A 75 -4.44 -10.78 -8.47
C ARG A 75 -3.75 -10.10 -9.65
N ALA A 76 -3.85 -8.78 -9.74
CA ALA A 76 -3.17 -8.02 -10.79
C ALA A 76 -1.66 -7.91 -10.57
N TYR A 77 -1.20 -7.92 -9.31
CA TYR A 77 0.20 -7.63 -8.95
C TYR A 77 0.96 -8.78 -8.30
N VAL A 78 0.29 -9.79 -7.74
CA VAL A 78 0.94 -10.88 -6.98
C VAL A 78 0.65 -12.23 -7.64
N GLY A 79 1.72 -12.91 -8.07
CA GLY A 79 1.63 -14.21 -8.75
C GLY A 79 1.14 -15.37 -7.87
N MET A 80 1.40 -15.33 -6.55
CA MET A 80 0.98 -16.37 -5.61
C MET A 80 0.57 -15.74 -4.26
N ALA A 81 -0.73 -15.60 -4.02
CA ALA A 81 -1.27 -14.88 -2.88
C ALA A 81 -2.17 -15.76 -1.99
N TRP A 82 -1.59 -16.84 -1.45
CA TRP A 82 -2.33 -17.83 -0.63
C TRP A 82 -3.03 -17.19 0.58
N TRP A 83 -2.47 -16.11 1.12
CA TRP A 83 -3.02 -15.37 2.26
C TRP A 83 -4.35 -14.66 1.95
N LEU A 84 -4.72 -14.47 0.69
CA LEU A 84 -6.04 -13.95 0.32
C LEU A 84 -7.16 -14.86 0.84
N TRP A 85 -6.92 -16.18 0.86
CA TRP A 85 -7.87 -17.14 1.41
C TRP A 85 -8.04 -17.01 2.92
N VAL A 86 -6.99 -16.57 3.64
CA VAL A 86 -7.08 -16.24 5.06
C VAL A 86 -8.02 -15.06 5.27
N GLY A 87 -7.92 -14.01 4.43
CA GLY A 87 -8.84 -12.88 4.46
C GLY A 87 -10.29 -13.28 4.17
N VAL A 88 -10.52 -14.14 3.17
CA VAL A 88 -11.85 -14.67 2.83
C VAL A 88 -12.43 -15.51 3.96
N ALA A 89 -11.64 -16.41 4.55
CA ALA A 89 -12.06 -17.23 5.68
C ALA A 89 -12.37 -16.37 6.91
N ALA A 90 -11.51 -15.41 7.23
CA ALA A 90 -11.70 -14.48 8.34
C ALA A 90 -12.96 -13.61 8.15
N LEU A 91 -13.22 -13.12 6.93
CA LEU A 91 -14.43 -12.34 6.65
C LEU A 91 -15.68 -13.21 6.75
N SER A 92 -15.62 -14.45 6.27
CA SER A 92 -16.74 -15.39 6.36
C SER A 92 -17.10 -15.67 7.82
N LEU A 93 -16.08 -15.88 8.68
CA LEU A 93 -16.27 -16.03 10.12
C LEU A 93 -16.78 -14.75 10.77
N GLY A 94 -16.24 -13.60 10.38
CA GLY A 94 -16.70 -12.28 10.82
C GLY A 94 -18.17 -12.04 10.50
N ALA A 95 -18.59 -12.30 9.27
CA ALA A 95 -19.97 -12.19 8.83
C ALA A 95 -20.91 -13.13 9.61
N ALA A 96 -20.51 -14.40 9.79
CA ALA A 96 -21.26 -15.35 10.60
C ALA A 96 -21.40 -14.87 12.05
N ALA A 97 -20.33 -14.35 12.65
CA ALA A 97 -20.36 -13.77 13.99
C ALA A 97 -21.25 -12.52 14.06
N THR A 98 -21.22 -11.65 13.06
CA THR A 98 -22.13 -10.48 12.98
C THR A 98 -23.59 -10.92 12.90
N ILE A 99 -23.91 -11.94 12.10
CA ILE A 99 -25.27 -12.50 12.01
C ILE A 99 -25.69 -13.11 13.35
N ALA A 100 -24.85 -13.95 13.96
CA ALA A 100 -25.14 -14.63 15.22
C ALA A 100 -25.36 -13.64 16.37
N THR A 101 -24.50 -12.63 16.50
CA THR A 101 -24.62 -11.57 17.52
C THR A 101 -25.83 -10.66 17.29
N THR A 102 -26.30 -10.53 16.05
CA THR A 102 -27.52 -9.78 15.70
C THR A 102 -28.79 -10.58 16.01
N ALA A 103 -28.82 -11.86 15.62
CA ALA A 103 -29.98 -12.74 15.73
C ALA A 103 -30.20 -13.27 17.17
N ILE A 104 -29.12 -13.63 17.88
CA ILE A 104 -29.19 -14.36 19.14
C ILE A 104 -28.97 -13.41 20.32
N ARG A 105 -30.01 -13.20 21.14
CA ARG A 105 -30.01 -12.23 22.26
C ARG A 105 -28.81 -12.35 23.22
N PRO A 106 -28.44 -13.53 23.75
CA PRO A 106 -27.29 -13.64 24.66
C PRO A 106 -25.95 -13.31 24.00
N LEU A 107 -25.78 -13.56 22.69
CA LEU A 107 -24.53 -13.27 21.98
C LEU A 107 -24.33 -11.78 21.68
N ARG A 108 -25.31 -10.92 21.90
CA ARG A 108 -25.21 -9.47 21.61
C ARG A 108 -24.05 -8.79 22.32
N ARG A 109 -23.65 -9.27 23.50
CA ARG A 109 -22.49 -8.75 24.24
C ARG A 109 -21.17 -8.96 23.49
N ALA A 110 -21.12 -9.94 22.58
CA ALA A 110 -19.98 -10.22 21.73
C ALA A 110 -19.99 -9.45 20.39
N ALA A 111 -20.95 -8.55 20.15
CA ALA A 111 -20.98 -7.72 18.95
C ALA A 111 -19.68 -6.91 18.70
N PRO A 112 -19.01 -6.34 19.72
CA PRO A 112 -17.70 -5.70 19.53
C PRO A 112 -16.63 -6.67 19.03
N ALA A 113 -16.65 -7.92 19.50
CA ALA A 113 -15.72 -8.96 19.04
C ALA A 113 -16.02 -9.38 17.59
N ALA A 114 -17.29 -9.47 17.21
CA ALA A 114 -17.68 -9.71 15.81
C ALA A 114 -17.22 -8.57 14.89
N LEU A 115 -17.39 -7.31 15.31
CA LEU A 115 -16.88 -6.15 14.59
C LEU A 115 -15.35 -6.18 14.46
N ALA A 116 -14.65 -6.46 15.57
CA ALA A 116 -13.19 -6.59 15.57
C ALA A 116 -12.71 -7.67 14.60
N LEU A 117 -13.44 -8.80 14.51
CA LEU A 117 -13.13 -9.87 13.57
C LEU A 117 -13.32 -9.44 12.10
N VAL A 118 -14.38 -8.69 11.79
CA VAL A 118 -14.58 -8.12 10.45
C VAL A 118 -13.46 -7.14 10.10
N ILE A 119 -13.10 -6.26 11.02
CA ILE A 119 -11.98 -5.31 10.83
C ILE A 119 -10.66 -6.06 10.63
N ALA A 120 -10.38 -7.07 11.46
CA ALA A 120 -9.19 -7.89 11.36
C ALA A 120 -9.11 -8.59 9.99
N ALA A 121 -10.23 -9.11 9.48
CA ALA A 121 -10.29 -9.71 8.15
C ALA A 121 -9.91 -8.72 7.04
N MET A 122 -10.39 -7.47 7.12
CA MET A 122 -10.05 -6.41 6.16
C MET A 122 -8.58 -5.96 6.25
N LEU A 123 -7.93 -6.17 7.41
CA LEU A 123 -6.54 -5.79 7.64
C LEU A 123 -5.53 -6.86 7.23
N VAL A 124 -5.94 -8.11 6.98
CA VAL A 124 -5.03 -9.20 6.56
C VAL A 124 -4.25 -8.81 5.31
N THR A 125 -4.94 -8.41 4.25
CA THR A 125 -4.30 -8.06 2.97
C THR A 125 -3.35 -6.86 3.08
N PRO A 126 -3.78 -5.67 3.55
CA PRO A 126 -2.87 -4.53 3.66
C PRO A 126 -1.75 -4.77 4.68
N GLY A 127 -2.00 -5.54 5.75
CA GLY A 127 -0.98 -5.89 6.73
C GLY A 127 0.14 -6.74 6.14
N ILE A 128 -0.22 -7.83 5.43
CA ILE A 128 0.76 -8.69 4.76
C ILE A 128 1.48 -7.93 3.65
N TRP A 129 0.77 -7.14 2.86
CA TRP A 129 1.40 -6.40 1.77
C TRP A 129 2.34 -5.29 2.29
N SER A 130 2.00 -4.65 3.41
CA SER A 130 2.90 -3.71 4.09
C SER A 130 4.14 -4.40 4.61
N ALA A 131 4.00 -5.59 5.22
CA ALA A 131 5.14 -6.40 5.67
C ALA A 131 6.04 -6.81 4.49
N LEU A 132 5.45 -7.28 3.38
CA LEU A 132 6.21 -7.61 2.17
C LEU A 132 6.90 -6.38 1.59
N THR A 133 6.26 -5.22 1.59
CA THR A 133 6.85 -3.95 1.13
C THR A 133 8.01 -3.52 2.03
N ALA A 134 7.93 -3.74 3.34
CA ALA A 134 9.01 -3.41 4.27
C ALA A 134 10.20 -4.38 4.18
N LEU A 135 9.94 -5.65 3.86
CA LEU A 135 10.96 -6.70 3.80
C LEU A 135 11.68 -6.81 2.45
N ASN A 136 11.13 -6.21 1.40
CA ASN A 136 11.70 -6.25 0.06
C ASN A 136 12.11 -4.85 -0.38
N ALA A 137 13.25 -4.74 -1.06
CA ALA A 137 13.67 -3.46 -1.62
C ALA A 137 12.78 -3.07 -2.80
N SER A 138 12.60 -1.76 -3.01
CA SER A 138 12.01 -1.25 -4.24
C SER A 138 12.92 -1.61 -5.42
N GLU A 139 12.37 -2.15 -6.51
CA GLU A 139 13.08 -2.29 -7.78
C GLU A 139 13.45 -0.92 -8.38
N ASN A 140 12.68 0.11 -8.04
CA ASN A 140 12.94 1.47 -8.48
C ASN A 140 13.69 2.27 -7.40
N GLN A 141 14.92 2.68 -7.71
CA GLN A 141 15.73 3.51 -6.81
C GLN A 141 15.27 4.98 -6.77
N SER A 142 14.53 5.43 -7.79
CA SER A 142 14.12 6.84 -7.91
C SER A 142 12.76 7.12 -7.27
N LEU A 143 11.86 6.13 -7.21
CA LEU A 143 10.52 6.30 -6.65
C LEU A 143 10.18 5.12 -5.72
N PRO A 144 9.73 5.39 -4.48
CA PRO A 144 9.20 4.35 -3.61
C PRO A 144 7.99 3.66 -4.25
N ALA A 145 8.04 2.33 -4.32
CA ALA A 145 6.94 1.50 -4.79
C ALA A 145 6.61 0.42 -3.77
N ALA A 146 5.35 -0.02 -3.76
CA ALA A 146 4.93 -1.18 -2.98
C ALA A 146 5.51 -2.48 -3.58
N TYR A 147 5.50 -3.55 -2.79
CA TYR A 147 5.96 -4.87 -3.25
C TYR A 147 5.28 -5.30 -4.56
N SER A 148 6.08 -5.56 -5.60
CA SER A 148 5.66 -5.85 -6.98
C SER A 148 5.23 -7.31 -7.21
N GLY A 149 5.11 -8.11 -6.15
CA GLY A 149 4.80 -9.54 -6.26
C GLY A 149 6.02 -10.44 -6.39
N ARG A 150 7.22 -9.88 -6.53
CA ARG A 150 8.49 -10.61 -6.60
C ARG A 150 9.46 -10.09 -5.54
N ALA A 151 10.23 -11.01 -4.96
CA ALA A 151 11.31 -10.61 -4.07
C ALA A 151 12.35 -9.82 -4.88
N SER A 152 12.60 -8.60 -4.44
CA SER A 152 13.58 -7.71 -5.04
C SER A 152 14.64 -7.38 -4.00
N TRP A 153 15.87 -7.34 -4.47
CA TRP A 153 17.05 -7.00 -3.68
C TRP A 153 17.44 -5.55 -3.98
N PRO A 154 18.19 -4.89 -3.07
CA PRO A 154 18.74 -3.58 -3.35
C PRO A 154 19.45 -3.60 -4.70
N ALA A 155 19.08 -2.66 -5.57
CA ALA A 155 19.54 -2.64 -6.95
C ALA A 155 21.08 -2.53 -7.10
N ASN A 156 21.81 -2.20 -6.02
CA ASN A 156 23.27 -2.04 -5.99
C ASN A 156 24.05 -3.25 -5.42
N ARG A 157 23.62 -4.49 -5.70
CA ARG A 157 24.52 -5.67 -5.52
C ARG A 157 25.41 -5.96 -6.74
N GLY A 158 25.18 -5.29 -7.86
CA GLY A 158 25.93 -5.48 -9.11
C GLY A 158 27.29 -4.80 -9.14
N GLY A 159 28.07 -4.82 -8.05
CA GLY A 159 29.35 -4.10 -7.96
C GLY A 159 29.21 -2.59 -8.19
N LEU A 160 30.33 -1.86 -8.10
CA LEU A 160 30.38 -0.46 -8.50
C LEU A 160 30.43 -0.40 -10.03
N GLN A 161 29.45 0.26 -10.67
CA GLN A 161 29.43 0.44 -12.12
C GLN A 161 30.18 1.71 -12.50
N VAL A 162 31.51 1.62 -12.47
CA VAL A 162 32.41 2.75 -12.72
C VAL A 162 33.09 2.60 -14.07
N ASN A 163 33.12 3.69 -14.85
CA ASN A 163 33.94 3.75 -16.05
C ASN A 163 35.39 4.06 -15.65
N GLN A 164 36.19 3.01 -15.51
CA GLN A 164 37.59 3.14 -15.09
C GLN A 164 38.43 3.94 -16.10
N ALA A 165 38.18 3.79 -17.40
CA ALA A 165 38.90 4.54 -18.44
C ALA A 165 38.66 6.05 -18.34
N LEU A 166 37.46 6.47 -17.92
CA LEU A 166 37.15 7.87 -17.67
C LEU A 166 37.91 8.39 -16.45
N LEU A 167 37.96 7.62 -15.35
CA LEU A 167 38.73 8.00 -14.16
C LEU A 167 40.22 8.10 -14.46
N ASP A 168 40.79 7.11 -15.13
CA ASP A 168 42.22 7.10 -15.48
C ASP A 168 42.59 8.26 -16.42
N TYR A 169 41.65 8.75 -17.22
CA TYR A 169 41.83 9.93 -18.05
C TYR A 169 41.78 11.23 -17.24
N LEU A 170 40.80 11.35 -16.34
CA LEU A 170 40.53 12.56 -15.57
C LEU A 170 41.52 12.76 -14.43
N GLU A 171 41.74 11.75 -13.58
CA GLU A 171 42.59 11.82 -12.38
C GLU A 171 43.93 12.55 -12.61
N PRO A 172 44.79 12.17 -13.58
CA PRO A 172 46.07 12.86 -13.78
C PRO A 172 45.95 14.28 -14.37
N ARG A 173 44.78 14.68 -14.89
CA ARG A 173 44.55 15.97 -15.57
C ARG A 173 43.79 16.99 -14.72
N THR A 174 43.28 16.60 -13.56
CA THR A 174 42.45 17.44 -12.67
C THR A 174 43.02 17.48 -11.24
N GLN A 175 44.34 17.69 -11.11
CA GLN A 175 45.03 17.74 -9.82
C GLN A 175 44.84 19.09 -9.07
N ASP A 176 44.64 20.19 -9.80
CA ASP A 176 44.49 21.55 -9.23
C ASP A 176 43.01 22.00 -9.18
N THR A 177 42.06 21.06 -9.15
CA THR A 177 40.62 21.35 -9.20
C THR A 177 39.88 20.69 -8.05
N THR A 178 38.92 21.41 -7.47
CA THR A 178 38.09 20.92 -6.34
C THR A 178 37.12 19.80 -6.75
N PHE A 179 36.71 19.74 -8.02
CA PHE A 179 35.73 18.77 -8.52
C PHE A 179 36.30 17.97 -9.68
N LEU A 180 36.25 16.63 -9.59
CA LEU A 180 36.79 15.72 -10.62
C LEU A 180 35.90 15.65 -11.87
N MET A 181 34.59 15.53 -11.69
CA MET A 181 33.62 15.45 -12.78
C MET A 181 32.23 15.89 -12.33
N ALA A 182 31.44 16.40 -13.26
CA ALA A 182 30.00 16.62 -13.07
C ALA A 182 29.24 15.42 -13.64
N VAL A 183 28.27 14.93 -12.88
CA VAL A 183 27.34 13.87 -13.31
C VAL A 183 25.92 14.42 -13.39
N PRO A 184 25.07 13.88 -14.28
CA PRO A 184 23.71 14.40 -14.47
C PRO A 184 22.75 14.00 -13.34
N SER A 185 23.10 13.02 -12.50
CA SER A 185 22.29 12.65 -11.34
C SER A 185 23.13 11.96 -10.25
N SER A 186 22.61 11.96 -9.02
CA SER A 186 23.21 11.24 -7.90
C SER A 186 23.30 9.73 -8.15
N MET A 187 22.34 9.13 -8.87
CA MET A 187 22.37 7.70 -9.20
C MET A 187 23.54 7.32 -10.12
N GLN A 188 24.03 8.24 -10.96
CA GLN A 188 25.20 7.99 -11.81
C GLN A 188 26.51 8.33 -11.11
N GLY A 189 26.49 9.24 -10.12
CA GLY A 189 27.67 9.63 -9.36
C GLY A 189 27.96 8.77 -8.14
N SER A 190 26.95 8.10 -7.57
CA SER A 190 27.08 7.37 -6.31
C SER A 190 28.21 6.34 -6.34
N ASP A 191 28.35 5.62 -7.45
CA ASP A 191 29.34 4.56 -7.58
C ASP A 191 30.77 5.12 -7.66
N TYR A 192 30.96 6.31 -8.24
CA TYR A 192 32.26 7.00 -8.28
C TYR A 192 32.66 7.52 -6.89
N VAL A 193 31.69 8.03 -6.11
CA VAL A 193 31.92 8.48 -4.72
C VAL A 193 32.26 7.30 -3.81
N LEU A 194 31.50 6.22 -3.89
CA LEU A 194 31.76 5.01 -3.11
C LEU A 194 33.10 4.36 -3.48
N LEU A 195 33.48 4.38 -4.77
CA LEU A 195 34.80 3.90 -5.18
C LEU A 195 35.91 4.70 -4.51
N TYR A 196 35.78 6.03 -4.43
CA TYR A 196 36.77 6.90 -3.80
C TYR A 196 36.93 6.59 -2.31
N GLU A 197 35.84 6.36 -1.57
CA GLU A 197 35.90 5.99 -0.14
C GLU A 197 36.49 4.60 0.12
N LEU A 198 36.40 3.68 -0.85
CA LEU A 198 36.89 2.31 -0.73
C LEU A 198 38.33 2.12 -1.23
N ARG A 199 38.96 3.15 -1.82
CA ARG A 199 40.39 3.10 -2.18
C ARG A 199 41.24 3.24 -0.91
N PRO A 200 42.18 2.32 -0.64
CA PRO A 200 43.09 2.38 0.51
C PRO A 200 44.11 3.53 0.41
#